data_AF-A0A1J5IHW2-F1
#
_entry.id   AF-A0A1J5IHW2-F1
#
_cell.length_a   1.000
_cell.length_b   1.000
_cell.length_c   1.000
_cell.angle_alpha   90.00
_cell.angle_beta   90.00
_cell.angle_gamma   90.00
#
_symmetry.space_group_name_H-M   'P 1'
#
loop_
_entity.id
_entity.type
_entity.pdbx_description
1 polymer ?
#
loop_
_entity_poly.entity_id
_entity_poly.type
_entity_poly.pdbx_seq_one_letter_code
_entity_poly.pdbx_strand_id
1 'polypeptide(L)' 'MEKAGHCFEWADIKQDLKALQEITIEDKGKTLAIRSECLGTCGKIFQAVGVAIPSTIREVA' A
#
# COMPACT_ATOMS: atom_id res chain seq x y z
N MET A 1 -14.55 1.29 -12.55
CA MET A 1 -13.33 2.11 -12.63
C MET A 1 -13.62 3.53 -13.13
N GLU A 2 -14.64 3.73 -13.98
CA GLU A 2 -15.08 5.07 -14.44
C GLU A 2 -15.75 5.95 -13.36
N LYS A 3 -16.24 5.37 -12.25
CA LYS A 3 -16.94 6.12 -11.20
C LYS A 3 -16.04 6.98 -10.29
N ALA A 4 -14.71 6.89 -10.42
CA ALA A 4 -13.76 7.68 -9.62
C ALA A 4 -13.07 8.82 -10.39
N GLY A 5 -13.38 9.02 -11.69
CA GLY A 5 -12.80 10.13 -12.46
C GLY A 5 -11.27 10.05 -12.66
N HIS A 6 -10.68 8.87 -12.48
CA HIS A 6 -9.25 8.67 -12.62
C HIS A 6 -8.92 7.81 -13.85
N CYS A 7 -8.35 8.42 -14.87
CA CYS A 7 -7.69 7.73 -15.97
C CYS A 7 -6.24 7.46 -15.56
N PHE A 8 -6.01 6.34 -14.88
CA PHE A 8 -4.65 5.85 -14.63
C PHE A 8 -4.24 4.90 -15.74
N GLU A 9 -3.03 5.06 -16.26
CA GLU A 9 -2.48 4.09 -17.18
C GLU A 9 -2.30 2.75 -16.46
N TRP A 10 -2.66 1.66 -17.12
CA TRP A 10 -2.53 0.31 -16.55
C TRP A 10 -1.09 -0.03 -16.16
N ALA A 11 -0.11 0.58 -16.83
CA ALA A 11 1.30 0.47 -16.49
C ALA A 11 1.60 1.05 -15.09
N ASP A 12 1.08 2.23 -14.79
CA ASP A 12 1.30 2.93 -13.51
C ASP A 12 0.65 2.16 -12.36
N ILE A 13 -0.57 1.64 -12.57
CA ILE A 13 -1.25 0.78 -11.59
C ILE A 13 -0.40 -0.44 -11.24
N LYS A 14 0.12 -1.14 -12.26
CA LYS A 14 0.96 -2.32 -12.04
C LYS A 14 2.28 -1.98 -11.36
N GLN A 15 2.88 -0.84 -11.69
CA GLN A 15 4.13 -0.40 -11.09
C GLN A 15 3.94 -0.05 -9.62
N ASP A 16 2.92 0.73 -9.30
CA ASP A 16 2.67 1.19 -7.94
C ASP A 16 2.26 0.04 -7.00
N LEU A 17 1.49 -0.93 -7.52
CA LEU A 17 1.18 -2.15 -6.77
C LEU A 17 2.42 -3.03 -6.55
N LYS A 18 3.38 -3.08 -7.50
CA LYS A 18 4.65 -3.80 -7.32
C LYS A 18 5.60 -3.10 -6.34
N ALA A 19 5.53 -1.77 -6.26
CA ALA A 19 6.31 -0.99 -5.31
C ALA A 19 5.81 -1.16 -3.86
N LEU A 20 4.55 -1.59 -3.69
CA LEU A 20 4.00 -1.94 -2.39
C LEU A 20 4.60 -3.25 -1.89
N GLN A 21 5.43 -3.16 -0.85
CA GLN A 21 6.09 -4.29 -0.22
C GLN A 21 5.96 -4.14 1.28
N GLU A 22 5.90 -5.26 1.98
CA GLU A 22 5.90 -5.31 3.44
C GLU A 22 7.01 -6.25 3.89
N ILE A 23 7.81 -5.79 4.83
CA ILE A 23 8.84 -6.58 5.50
C ILE A 23 8.48 -6.69 6.98
N THR A 24 8.85 -7.80 7.59
CA THR A 24 8.71 -8.02 9.02
C THR A 24 10.09 -8.04 9.66
N ILE A 25 10.28 -7.27 10.72
CA ILE A 25 11.51 -7.22 11.50
C ILE A 25 11.22 -7.56 12.96
N GLU A 26 12.18 -8.16 13.64
CA GLU A 26 12.13 -8.37 15.08
C GLU A 26 13.05 -7.34 15.75
N ASP A 27 12.51 -6.53 16.65
CA ASP A 27 13.26 -5.59 17.49
C ASP A 27 12.90 -5.83 18.95
N LYS A 28 13.89 -6.23 19.76
CA LYS A 28 13.76 -6.36 21.23
C LYS A 28 12.56 -7.21 21.68
N GLY A 29 12.27 -8.30 20.97
CA GLY A 29 11.15 -9.21 21.26
C GLY A 29 9.79 -8.71 20.77
N LYS A 30 9.76 -7.63 19.98
CA LYS A 30 8.57 -7.15 19.27
C LYS A 30 8.72 -7.40 17.78
N THR A 31 7.66 -7.89 17.16
CA THR A 31 7.60 -8.07 15.71
C THR A 31 6.99 -6.82 15.10
N LEU A 32 7.69 -6.15 14.20
CA LEU A 32 7.20 -4.96 13.50
C LEU A 32 7.02 -5.28 12.00
N ALA A 33 5.87 -4.94 11.44
CA ALA A 33 5.65 -4.90 10.01
C ALA A 33 5.92 -3.48 9.49
N ILE A 34 6.83 -3.38 8.55
CA ILE A 34 7.18 -2.15 7.85
C ILE A 34 6.76 -2.31 6.39
N ARG A 35 5.83 -1.48 5.95
CA ARG A 35 5.40 -1.42 4.56
C ARG A 35 6.01 -0.21 3.87
N SER A 36 6.31 -0.33 2.58
CA SER A 36 6.63 0.83 1.75
C SER A 36 5.49 1.85 1.71
N GLU A 37 5.86 3.12 1.53
CA GLU A 37 4.89 4.21 1.42
C GLU A 37 4.09 4.09 0.12
N CYS A 38 2.79 4.40 0.20
CA CYS A 38 1.91 4.40 -0.97
C CYS A 38 2.13 5.67 -1.80
N LEU A 39 3.12 5.64 -2.68
CA LEU A 39 3.40 6.73 -3.62
C LEU A 39 2.52 6.62 -4.88
N GLY A 40 2.25 7.76 -5.51
CA GLY A 40 1.55 7.83 -6.80
C GLY A 40 0.06 7.48 -6.74
N THR A 41 -0.32 6.47 -7.50
CA THR A 41 -1.69 6.02 -7.74
C THR A 41 -2.15 4.99 -6.72
N CYS A 42 -1.21 4.36 -6.01
CA CYS A 42 -1.45 3.26 -5.07
C CYS A 42 -2.56 3.61 -4.05
N GLY A 43 -2.43 4.74 -3.34
CA GLY A 43 -3.43 5.16 -2.34
C GLY A 43 -4.84 5.37 -2.91
N LYS A 44 -4.94 5.90 -4.14
CA LYS A 44 -6.21 6.13 -4.83
C LYS A 44 -6.84 4.82 -5.31
N ILE A 45 -6.04 3.82 -5.70
CA ILE A 45 -6.54 2.49 -6.06
C ILE A 45 -7.18 1.83 -4.84
N PHE A 46 -6.47 1.80 -3.71
CA PHE A 46 -7.00 1.21 -2.46
C PHE A 46 -8.29 1.91 -2.01
N GLN A 47 -8.34 3.24 -2.10
CA GLN A 47 -9.58 3.99 -1.84
C GLN A 47 -10.71 3.60 -2.81
N ALA A 48 -10.41 3.50 -4.12
CA ALA A 48 -11.39 3.15 -5.15
C ALA A 48 -11.96 1.73 -4.98
N VAL A 49 -11.17 0.81 -4.41
CA VAL A 49 -11.62 -0.55 -4.09
C VAL A 49 -12.12 -0.70 -2.65
N GLY A 50 -12.16 0.39 -1.85
CA GLY A 50 -12.68 0.39 -0.49
C GLY A 50 -11.79 -0.32 0.54
N VAL A 51 -10.51 -0.47 0.27
CA VAL A 51 -9.55 -1.15 1.15
C VAL A 51 -8.83 -0.12 2.02
N ALA A 52 -8.92 -0.29 3.34
CA ALA A 52 -8.14 0.49 4.29
C ALA A 52 -6.68 0.02 4.27
N ILE A 53 -5.76 0.94 4.02
CA ILE A 53 -4.32 0.66 4.05
C ILE A 53 -3.85 0.75 5.52
N PRO A 54 -3.17 -0.28 6.06
CA PRO A 54 -2.65 -0.24 7.43
C PRO A 54 -1.59 0.86 7.61
N SER A 55 -1.10 1.11 8.83
CA SER A 55 0.02 2.05 9.03
C SER A 55 1.31 1.55 8.38
N THR A 56 2.18 2.47 7.95
CA THR A 56 3.49 2.17 7.35
C THR A 56 4.38 1.36 8.29
N ILE A 57 4.34 1.64 9.58
CA ILE A 57 5.00 0.86 10.62
C ILE A 57 3.92 0.43 11.60
N ARG A 58 3.83 -0.87 11.90
CA ARG A 58 2.92 -1.41 12.91
C ARG A 58 3.55 -2.57 13.65
N GLU A 59 3.17 -2.76 14.91
CA GLU A 59 3.49 -3.98 15.66
C GLU A 59 2.57 -5.11 15.18
N VAL A 60 3.15 -6.29 14.98
CA VAL A 60 2.46 -7.53 14.65
C VAL A 60 2.35 -8.32 15.95
N ALA A 61 1.13 -8.38 16.49
CA ALA A 61 0.81 -9.12 17.71
C ALA A 61 0.70 -10.62 17.47
#